data_AF-A0AAP0VE51-F1
#
_entry.id   AF-A0AAP0VE51-F1
#
_cell.length_a   1.000
_cell.length_b   1.000
_cell.length_c   1.000
_cell.angle_alpha   90.00
_cell.angle_beta   90.00
_cell.angle_gamma   90.00
#
_symmetry.space_group_name_H-M   'P 1'
#
loop_
_entity.id
_entity.type
_entity.pdbx_description
1 polymer ?
#
loop_
_entity_poly.entity_id
_entity_poly.type
_entity_poly.pdbx_seq_one_letter_code
_entity_poly.pdbx_strand_id
1 'polypeptide(L)' 'MVETLLLSVLIIAIAILLLSVRVLLKKGASFQSQHIHDSKYLRKKGIHCVIDQDKEARAANKAY' A
#
# COMPACT_ATOMS: atom_id res chain seq x y z
N MET A 1 -25.77 18.28 14.11
CA MET A 1 -24.98 17.21 14.75
C MET A 1 -25.33 15.82 14.21
N VAL A 2 -26.59 15.40 14.21
CA VAL A 2 -26.97 14.07 13.67
C VAL A 2 -26.70 13.96 12.17
N GLU A 3 -27.04 14.98 11.38
CA GLU A 3 -26.76 15.02 9.94
C GLU A 3 -25.27 14.90 9.62
N THR A 4 -24.43 15.64 10.33
CA THR A 4 -22.96 15.59 10.15
C THR A 4 -22.39 14.22 10.52
N LEU A 5 -22.95 13.54 11.52
CA LEU A 5 -22.56 12.18 11.89
C LEU A 5 -23.01 11.16 10.84
N LEU A 6 -24.21 11.30 10.28
CA LEU A 6 -24.68 10.44 9.19
C LEU A 6 -23.81 10.58 7.94
N LEU A 7 -23.47 11.82 7.56
CA LEU A 7 -22.61 12.07 6.41
C LEU A 7 -21.19 11.54 6.62
N SER A 8 -20.61 11.69 7.81
CA SER A 8 -19.26 11.18 8.09
C SER A 8 -19.21 9.65 8.03
N VAL A 9 -20.18 8.97 8.64
CA VAL A 9 -20.29 7.50 8.60
C VAL A 9 -20.49 7.01 7.17
N LEU A 10 -21.33 7.69 6.36
CA LEU A 10 -21.55 7.36 4.96
C LEU A 10 -20.24 7.44 4.15
N ILE A 11 -19.45 8.50 4.33
CA ILE A 11 -18.16 8.66 3.65
C ILE A 11 -17.18 7.55 4.03
N ILE A 12 -17.09 7.22 5.33
CA ILE A 12 -16.22 6.14 5.81
C ILE A 12 -16.66 4.79 5.22
N ALA A 13 -17.96 4.52 5.17
CA ALA A 13 -18.49 3.29 4.58
C ALA A 13 -18.13 3.17 3.10
N ILE A 14 -18.27 4.25 2.33
CA ILE A 14 -17.86 4.29 0.92
C ILE A 14 -16.36 4.04 0.78
N ALA A 15 -15.52 4.68 1.61
CA ALA A 15 -14.07 4.50 1.57
C ALA A 15 -13.65 3.04 1.82
N ILE A 16 -14.23 2.39 2.84
CA ILE A 16 -13.96 0.98 3.15
C ILE A 16 -14.43 0.07 2.02
N LEU A 17 -15.60 0.34 1.44
CA LEU A 17 -16.15 -0.43 0.33
C LEU A 17 -15.22 -0.36 -0.89
N LEU A 18 -14.77 0.85 -1.25
CA LEU A 18 -13.82 1.08 -2.35
C LEU A 18 -12.46 0.41 -2.10
N LEU A 19 -11.92 0.51 -0.88
CA LEU A 19 -10.66 -0.13 -0.51
C LEU A 19 -10.75 -1.67 -0.59
N SER A 20 -11.93 -2.22 -0.30
CA SER A 20 -12.16 -3.66 -0.20
C SER A 20 -12.69 -4.30 -1.48
N VAL A 21 -12.89 -3.56 -2.58
CA VAL A 21 -13.47 -4.07 -3.85
C VAL A 21 -12.81 -5.36 -4.30
N ARG A 22 -11.48 -5.44 -4.27
CA ARG A 22 -10.74 -6.64 -4.69
C ARG A 22 -10.98 -7.84 -3.78
N VAL A 23 -11.12 -7.60 -2.48
CA VAL A 23 -11.37 -8.64 -1.47
C VAL A 23 -12.80 -9.16 -1.59
N LEU A 24 -13.76 -8.27 -1.81
CA LEU A 24 -15.18 -8.62 -1.96
C LEU A 24 -15.49 -9.32 -3.29
N LEU A 25 -14.88 -8.88 -4.40
CA LEU A 25 -15.21 -9.42 -5.73
C LEU A 25 -14.42 -10.67 -6.12
N LYS A 26 -13.25 -10.92 -5.52
CA LYS A 26 -12.39 -12.04 -5.89
C LYS A 26 -12.31 -13.08 -4.77
N LYS A 27 -12.85 -14.28 -5.03
CA LYS A 27 -12.77 -15.40 -4.09
C LYS A 27 -11.32 -15.70 -3.69
N GLY A 28 -11.06 -15.75 -2.39
CA GLY A 28 -9.73 -16.01 -1.83
C GLY A 28 -8.75 -14.83 -1.93
N ALA A 29 -9.20 -13.63 -2.30
CA ALA A 29 -8.34 -12.46 -2.28
C ALA A 29 -8.15 -11.93 -0.85
N SER A 30 -6.95 -11.43 -0.58
CA SER A 30 -6.58 -10.72 0.64
C SER A 30 -6.08 -9.31 0.29
N PHE A 31 -6.03 -8.44 1.29
CA PHE A 31 -5.31 -7.18 1.17
C PHE A 31 -3.86 -7.44 0.78
N GLN A 32 -3.36 -6.66 -0.18
CA GLN A 32 -1.97 -6.77 -0.60
C GLN A 32 -1.09 -6.29 0.56
N SER A 33 0.04 -6.96 0.77
CA SER A 33 1.03 -6.52 1.74
C SER A 33 1.49 -5.09 1.39
N GLN A 34 1.53 -4.23 2.41
CA GLN A 34 2.10 -2.89 2.31
C GLN A 34 3.62 -2.89 2.49
N HIS A 35 4.23 -4.05 2.74
CA HIS A 35 5.68 -4.17 2.79
C HIS A 35 6.26 -4.20 1.36
N ILE A 36 7.25 -3.34 1.12
CA ILE A 36 7.90 -3.21 -0.19
C ILE A 36 8.50 -4.55 -0.65
N HIS A 37 9.04 -5.35 0.27
CA HIS A 37 9.67 -6.64 -0.06
C HIS A 37 8.70 -7.68 -0.63
N ASP A 38 7.42 -7.62 -0.23
CA ASP A 38 6.38 -8.55 -0.66
C ASP A 38 5.84 -8.21 -2.05
N SER A 39 6.05 -6.96 -2.49
CA SER A 39 5.64 -6.52 -3.81
C SER A 39 6.54 -7.11 -4.89
N LYS A 40 6.05 -8.19 -5.54
CA LYS A 40 6.69 -8.77 -6.73
C LYS A 40 6.94 -7.72 -7.83
N TYR A 41 6.06 -6.72 -7.95
CA TYR A 41 6.19 -5.65 -8.93
C TYR A 41 7.36 -4.71 -8.61
N LEU A 42 7.48 -4.25 -7.37
CA LEU A 42 8.58 -3.38 -6.95
C LEU A 42 9.92 -4.11 -7.02
N ARG A 43 9.94 -5.39 -6.62
CA ARG A 43 11.14 -6.23 -6.73
C ARG A 43 11.60 -6.39 -8.18
N LYS A 44 10.69 -6.56 -9.14
CA LYS A 44 11.04 -6.59 -10.58
C LYS A 44 11.65 -5.27 -11.08
N LYS A 45 11.32 -4.14 -10.45
CA LYS A 45 11.94 -2.84 -10.73
C LYS A 45 13.26 -2.61 -9.99
N GLY A 46 13.75 -3.58 -9.22
CA GLY A 46 14.91 -3.43 -8.35
C GLY A 46 14.64 -2.54 -7.12
N ILE A 47 13.38 -2.17 -6.88
CA ILE A 47 12.99 -1.33 -5.75
C ILE A 47 12.81 -2.22 -4.51
N HIS A 48 13.57 -1.93 -3.46
CA HIS A 48 13.56 -2.69 -2.21
C HIS A 48 13.75 -1.74 -1.00
N CYS A 49 14.09 -2.27 0.18
CA CYS A 49 14.21 -1.48 1.40
C CYS A 49 15.14 -0.27 1.19
N VAL A 50 14.67 0.92 1.59
CA VAL A 50 15.44 2.16 1.42
C VAL A 50 16.80 2.11 2.11
N ILE A 51 16.91 1.40 3.24
CA ILE A 51 18.17 1.26 3.99
C ILE A 51 19.19 0.45 3.18
N ASP A 52 18.75 -0.65 2.56
CA ASP A 52 19.61 -1.50 1.74
C ASP A 52 20.00 -0.76 0.45
N GLN A 53 19.04 -0.10 -0.21
CA GLN A 53 19.29 0.73 -1.39
C GLN A 53 20.30 1.84 -1.13
N ASP A 54 20.20 2.50 0.02
CA ASP A 54 21.10 3.56 0.47
C ASP A 54 22.49 2.99 0.80
N LYS A 55 22.57 1.81 1.43
CA LYS A 55 23.82 1.09 1.65
C LYS A 55 24.51 0.71 0.33
N GLU A 56 23.77 0.19 -0.64
CA GLU A 56 24.25 -0.13 -1.98
C GLU A 56 24.74 1.13 -2.71
N ALA A 57 24.00 2.24 -2.62
CA ALA A 57 24.39 3.52 -3.21
C ALA A 57 25.69 4.04 -2.60
N ARG A 58 25.86 3.98 -1.27
CA ARG A 58 27.11 4.35 -0.60
C ARG A 58 28.27 3.46 -1.03
N ALA A 59 28.07 2.14 -1.07
CA ALA A 59 29.09 1.20 -1.53
C ALA A 59 29.51 1.45 -2.99
N ALA A 60 28.56 1.89 -3.83
CA ALA A 60 28.81 2.23 -5.22
C ALA A 60 29.35 3.65 -5.45
N ASN A 61 29.62 4.44 -4.40
CA ASN A 61 29.94 5.89 -4.49
C ASN A 61 28.91 6.68 -5.33
N LYS A 62 27.64 6.25 -5.26
CA LYS A 62 26.49 6.88 -5.91
C LYS A 62 25.53 7.51 -4.90
N ALA A 63 25.83 7.40 -3.61
CA ALA A 63 25.20 8.23 -2.60
C ALA A 63 25.64 9.68 -2.84
N TYR A 64 24.67 10.59 -2.73
CA TYR A 64 24.88 12.02 -2.90
C TYR A 64 25.94 12.57 -1.93
#